data_AF-A0A9N9EE16-F1
#
_entry.id   AF-A0A9N9EE16-F1
#
_cell.length_a   1.000
_cell.length_b   1.000
_cell.length_c   1.000
_cell.angle_alpha   90.00
_cell.angle_beta   90.00
_cell.angle_gamma   90.00
#
_symmetry.space_group_name_H-M   'P 1'
#
loop_
_entity.id
_entity.type
_entity.pdbx_description
1 polymer ?
#
loop_
_entity_poly.entity_id
_entity_poly.type
_entity_poly.pdbx_seq_one_letter_code
_entity_poly.pdbx_strand_id
1 'polypeptide(L)'
;TVFDMINHYHYYTINQLQEFLTATKAFLALKPSLENIKAFMRLSDMQINLQFDLSAVNITKPRSIAVDVSAALFLPEEHKHLICGVATGDGACLFNAASLFLAANESLSLILRAATVHELLLYPEFYLHIPIFMTDWPWSNIALDANNRNDTDNNQYKKASIYKNEVAGFCNPNAYSPLLAVYGLASVISHPINSIYPAIR
;
A
#
# COMPACT_ATOMS: atom_id res chain seq x y z
N THR A 1 10.80 -25.12 7.50
CA THR A 1 11.05 -23.85 8.22
C THR A 1 10.43 -22.75 7.41
N VAL A 2 9.75 -21.78 8.04
CA VAL A 2 8.96 -20.70 7.39
C VAL A 2 9.85 -19.67 6.63
N PHE A 3 11.10 -20.03 6.32
CA PHE A 3 12.08 -19.16 5.67
C PHE A 3 12.12 -19.32 4.15
N ASP A 4 11.42 -20.30 3.58
CA ASP A 4 11.35 -20.56 2.14
C ASP A 4 9.99 -20.13 1.54
N MET A 5 9.34 -19.09 2.09
CA MET A 5 8.10 -18.52 1.51
C MET A 5 8.35 -17.65 0.27
N ILE A 6 9.61 -17.58 -0.17
CA ILE A 6 10.08 -16.83 -1.33
C ILE A 6 10.66 -17.83 -2.32
N ASN A 7 9.80 -18.46 -3.13
CA ASN A 7 10.26 -19.30 -4.23
C ASN A 7 10.59 -18.42 -5.44
N HIS A 8 11.88 -18.26 -5.75
CA HIS A 8 12.39 -17.87 -7.07
C HIS A 8 11.71 -16.67 -7.75
N TYR A 9 12.08 -15.44 -7.37
CA TYR A 9 11.78 -14.28 -8.20
C TYR A 9 13.01 -13.39 -8.34
N HIS A 10 13.26 -12.94 -9.58
CA HIS A 10 14.25 -11.91 -9.90
C HIS A 10 13.89 -10.64 -9.13
N TYR A 11 14.49 -10.41 -7.97
CA TYR A 11 14.23 -9.22 -7.19
C TYR A 11 14.77 -8.00 -7.92
N TYR A 12 13.87 -7.08 -8.28
CA TYR A 12 14.26 -5.72 -8.65
C TYR A 12 15.22 -5.18 -7.59
N THR A 13 16.31 -4.60 -8.02
CA THR A 13 17.22 -3.90 -7.11
C THR A 13 16.53 -2.72 -6.45
N ILE A 14 17.01 -2.31 -5.29
CA ILE A 14 16.52 -1.09 -4.60
C ILE A 14 16.52 0.11 -5.56
N ASN A 15 17.56 0.24 -6.38
CA ASN A 15 17.68 1.32 -7.36
C ASN A 15 16.56 1.27 -8.41
N GLN A 16 16.28 0.10 -8.99
CA GLN A 16 15.20 -0.05 -9.98
C GLN A 16 13.83 0.31 -9.39
N LEU A 17 13.58 -0.11 -8.14
CA LEU A 17 12.33 0.22 -7.44
C LEU A 17 12.21 1.73 -7.18
N GLN A 18 13.30 2.37 -6.76
CA GLN A 18 13.33 3.83 -6.54
C GLN A 18 13.17 4.60 -7.85
N GLU A 19 13.81 4.16 -8.93
CA GLU A 19 13.67 4.74 -10.27
C GLU A 19 12.21 4.66 -10.74
N PHE A 20 11.56 3.51 -10.59
CA PHE A 20 10.14 3.36 -10.94
C PHE A 20 9.25 4.31 -10.14
N LEU A 21 9.41 4.36 -8.82
CA LEU A 21 8.62 5.25 -7.97
C LEU A 21 8.84 6.73 -8.33
N THR A 22 10.08 7.09 -8.64
CA THR A 22 10.46 8.46 -9.04
C THR A 22 9.87 8.84 -10.40
N ALA A 23 10.00 7.96 -11.40
CA ALA A 23 9.44 8.15 -12.73
C ALA A 23 7.91 8.23 -12.68
N THR A 24 7.27 7.36 -11.89
CA THR A 24 5.82 7.35 -11.70
C THR A 24 5.33 8.65 -11.07
N LYS A 25 6.01 9.14 -10.01
CA LYS A 25 5.69 10.42 -9.40
C LYS A 25 5.81 11.58 -10.40
N ALA A 26 6.89 11.62 -11.18
CA ALA A 26 7.11 12.65 -12.19
C ALA A 26 6.03 12.60 -13.29
N PHE A 27 5.64 11.40 -13.72
CA PHE A 27 4.57 11.20 -14.70
C PHE A 27 3.21 11.67 -14.16
N LEU A 28 2.85 11.31 -12.93
CA LEU A 28 1.58 11.76 -12.31
C LEU A 28 1.51 13.28 -12.12
N ALA A 29 2.65 13.96 -11.93
CA ALA A 29 2.70 15.42 -11.85
C ALA A 29 2.28 16.11 -13.16
N LEU A 30 2.35 15.41 -14.30
CA LEU A 30 1.83 15.89 -15.60
C LEU A 30 0.29 15.84 -15.69
N LYS A 31 -0.39 15.37 -14.63
CA LYS A 31 -1.84 15.20 -14.57
C LYS A 31 -2.40 14.38 -15.75
N PRO A 32 -1.85 13.18 -16.03
CA PRO A 32 -2.33 12.35 -17.12
C PRO A 32 -3.78 11.88 -16.88
N SER A 33 -4.46 11.53 -17.98
CA SER A 33 -5.74 10.82 -17.94
C SER A 33 -5.57 9.39 -17.41
N LEU A 34 -6.66 8.77 -16.93
CA LEU A 34 -6.63 7.37 -16.47
C LEU A 34 -6.16 6.39 -17.56
N GLU A 35 -6.54 6.63 -18.83
CA GLU A 35 -6.07 5.81 -19.96
C GLU A 35 -4.55 5.91 -20.15
N ASN A 36 -3.99 7.12 -20.07
CA ASN A 36 -2.56 7.31 -20.18
C ASN A 36 -1.80 6.70 -18.99
N ILE A 37 -2.39 6.71 -17.80
CA ILE A 37 -1.85 6.04 -16.61
C ILE A 37 -1.77 4.53 -16.83
N LYS A 38 -2.86 3.90 -17.25
CA LYS A 38 -2.88 2.46 -17.55
C LYS A 38 -1.88 2.10 -18.64
N ALA A 39 -1.78 2.92 -19.69
CA ALA A 39 -0.80 2.72 -20.76
C ALA A 39 0.64 2.80 -20.22
N PHE A 40 0.96 3.80 -19.41
CA PHE A 40 2.26 3.95 -18.77
C PHE A 40 2.60 2.75 -17.86
N MET A 41 1.65 2.26 -17.07
CA MET A 41 1.87 1.07 -16.21
C MET A 41 2.09 -0.22 -17.01
N ARG A 42 1.38 -0.40 -18.13
CA ARG A 42 1.55 -1.58 -19.01
C ARG A 42 2.89 -1.57 -19.77
N LEU A 43 3.39 -0.38 -20.07
CA LEU A 43 4.69 -0.20 -20.75
C LEU A 43 5.86 -0.18 -19.77
N SER A 44 5.61 -0.02 -18.47
CA SER A 44 6.67 -0.11 -17.49
C SER A 44 7.27 -1.52 -17.51
N ASP A 45 8.60 -1.61 -17.59
CA ASP A 45 9.34 -2.88 -17.52
C ASP A 45 9.17 -3.59 -16.16
N MET A 46 8.48 -2.93 -15.22
CA MET A 46 8.21 -3.40 -13.87
C MET A 46 6.92 -4.22 -13.85
N GLN A 47 7.00 -5.48 -14.28
CA GLN A 47 5.96 -6.47 -14.00
C GLN A 47 6.18 -7.05 -12.60
N ILE A 48 5.49 -6.50 -11.61
CA ILE A 48 5.60 -6.97 -10.23
C ILE A 48 4.60 -8.11 -10.02
N ASN A 49 5.01 -9.33 -10.35
CA ASN A 49 4.25 -10.53 -10.03
C ASN A 49 4.74 -11.08 -8.68
N LEU A 50 4.18 -10.56 -7.59
CA LEU A 50 4.43 -11.10 -6.26
C LEU A 50 3.43 -12.21 -5.98
N GLN A 51 3.91 -13.45 -5.97
CA GLN A 51 3.12 -14.58 -5.47
C GLN A 51 3.62 -14.94 -4.09
N PHE A 52 2.73 -14.83 -3.10
CA PHE A 52 2.99 -15.26 -1.74
C PHE A 52 2.23 -16.55 -1.49
N ASP A 53 2.95 -17.63 -1.14
CA ASP A 53 2.30 -18.83 -0.63
C ASP A 53 1.92 -18.61 0.84
N LEU A 54 0.70 -18.13 1.04
CA LEU A 54 0.16 -17.86 2.37
C LEU A 54 -0.55 -19.08 2.98
N SER A 55 -0.62 -20.20 2.26
CA SER A 55 -1.19 -21.47 2.77
C SER A 55 -0.32 -22.10 3.87
N ALA A 56 0.96 -21.71 3.93
CA ALA A 56 1.94 -22.17 4.92
C ALA A 56 2.19 -21.16 6.06
N VAL A 57 1.46 -20.03 6.12
CA VAL A 57 1.68 -19.01 7.16
C VAL A 57 1.19 -19.53 8.50
N ASN A 58 2.11 -20.12 9.25
CA ASN A 58 1.93 -20.36 10.66
C ASN A 58 1.90 -19.00 11.38
N ILE A 59 0.74 -18.72 11.98
CA ILE A 59 0.30 -17.49 12.68
C ILE A 59 1.13 -17.16 13.94
N THR A 60 2.32 -17.75 14.07
CA THR A 60 3.22 -17.56 15.21
C THR A 60 4.16 -16.41 14.92
N LYS A 61 4.21 -15.42 15.82
CA LYS A 61 5.14 -14.30 15.74
C LYS A 61 6.58 -14.79 15.50
N PRO A 62 7.27 -14.38 14.43
CA PRO A 62 8.68 -14.65 14.25
C PRO A 62 9.52 -14.25 15.47
N ARG A 63 10.54 -15.05 15.81
CA ARG A 63 11.39 -14.77 16.99
C ARG A 63 12.14 -13.44 16.89
N SER A 64 12.48 -13.03 15.67
CA SER A 64 13.18 -11.78 15.35
C SER A 64 12.37 -10.51 15.63
N ILE A 65 11.04 -10.61 15.70
CA ILE A 65 10.15 -9.46 15.83
C ILE A 65 9.88 -9.18 17.31
N ALA A 66 10.17 -7.96 17.78
CA ALA A 66 9.84 -7.53 19.13
C ALA A 66 8.32 -7.39 19.32
N VAL A 67 7.83 -7.60 20.54
CA VAL A 67 6.42 -7.40 20.89
C VAL A 67 6.19 -5.94 21.25
N ASP A 68 5.20 -5.31 20.63
CA ASP A 68 4.72 -3.98 21.01
C ASP A 68 3.71 -4.12 22.15
N VAL A 69 4.20 -4.04 23.39
CA VAL A 69 3.38 -4.15 24.59
C VAL A 69 2.37 -3.00 24.69
N SER A 70 2.76 -1.81 24.22
CA SER A 70 1.89 -0.62 24.25
C SER A 70 0.69 -0.81 23.33
N ALA A 71 0.90 -1.23 22.09
CA ALA A 71 -0.19 -1.53 21.15
C ALA A 71 -1.10 -2.65 21.70
N ALA A 72 -0.54 -3.69 22.30
CA ALA A 72 -1.29 -4.80 22.87
C ALA A 72 -2.25 -4.39 24.01
N LEU A 73 -1.87 -3.38 24.82
CA LEU A 73 -2.73 -2.83 25.86
C LEU A 73 -4.01 -2.22 25.28
N PHE A 74 -3.93 -1.62 24.10
CA PHE A 74 -5.04 -0.93 23.45
C PHE A 74 -5.88 -1.82 22.52
N LEU A 75 -5.49 -3.08 22.30
CA LEU A 75 -6.31 -4.00 21.51
C LEU A 75 -7.72 -4.15 22.13
N PRO A 76 -8.79 -4.08 21.32
CA PRO A 76 -10.13 -4.48 21.72
C PRO A 76 -10.15 -5.92 22.25
N GLU A 77 -11.13 -6.25 23.09
CA GLU A 77 -11.19 -7.56 23.76
C GLU A 77 -11.27 -8.73 22.78
N GLU A 78 -12.04 -8.57 21.71
CA GLU A 78 -12.16 -9.54 20.61
C GLU A 78 -10.82 -9.84 19.92
N HIS A 79 -9.83 -8.96 20.06
CA HIS A 79 -8.52 -9.06 19.42
C HIS A 79 -7.37 -9.33 20.40
N LYS A 80 -7.62 -9.51 21.71
CA LYS A 80 -6.56 -9.75 22.72
C LYS A 80 -5.74 -11.02 22.50
N HIS A 81 -6.23 -11.94 21.69
CA HIS A 81 -5.51 -13.15 21.30
C HIS A 81 -4.40 -12.90 20.26
N LEU A 82 -4.37 -11.71 19.64
CA LEU A 82 -3.36 -11.33 18.67
C LEU A 82 -2.07 -10.84 19.35
N ILE A 83 -0.95 -10.97 18.64
CA ILE A 83 0.36 -10.48 19.08
C ILE A 83 0.72 -9.24 18.25
N CYS A 84 0.93 -8.10 18.92
CA CYS A 84 1.41 -6.89 18.26
C CYS A 84 2.91 -6.96 18.01
N GLY A 85 3.32 -6.94 16.74
CA GLY A 85 4.74 -6.83 16.35
C GLY A 85 5.16 -5.38 16.15
N VAL A 86 6.42 -5.06 16.50
CA VAL A 86 7.01 -3.74 16.22
C VAL A 86 7.47 -3.68 14.77
N ALA A 87 7.03 -2.67 14.03
CA ALA A 87 7.53 -2.29 12.71
C ALA A 87 8.26 -0.94 12.78
N THR A 88 9.24 -0.71 11.90
CA THR A 88 9.98 0.55 11.83
C THR A 88 9.05 1.71 11.44
N GLY A 89 9.09 2.78 12.22
CA GLY A 89 8.29 4.00 12.06
C GLY A 89 8.98 5.09 11.23
N ASP A 90 9.29 4.80 9.97
CA ASP A 90 10.02 5.68 9.03
C ASP A 90 9.14 6.26 7.91
N GLY A 91 7.82 6.16 8.08
CA GLY A 91 6.83 6.49 7.05
C GLY A 91 6.50 5.32 6.11
N ALA A 92 7.31 4.25 6.07
CA ALA A 92 7.01 3.02 5.35
C ALA A 92 6.33 1.94 6.22
N CYS A 93 5.86 2.30 7.42
CA CYS A 93 5.37 1.37 8.43
C CYS A 93 4.31 0.37 7.94
N LEU A 94 3.41 0.75 7.02
CA LEU A 94 2.44 -0.18 6.40
C LEU A 94 3.15 -1.33 5.68
N PHE A 95 4.13 -1.00 4.84
CA PHE A 95 4.88 -1.99 4.06
C PHE A 95 5.92 -2.72 4.90
N ASN A 96 6.50 -2.07 5.92
CA ASN A 96 7.34 -2.71 6.91
C ASN A 96 6.53 -3.79 7.65
N ALA A 97 5.34 -3.46 8.16
CA ALA A 97 4.46 -4.42 8.84
C ALA A 97 4.04 -5.59 7.93
N ALA A 98 3.70 -5.32 6.68
CA ALA A 98 3.40 -6.37 5.70
C ALA A 98 4.63 -7.24 5.40
N SER A 99 5.81 -6.64 5.25
CA SER A 99 7.06 -7.38 5.06
C SER A 99 7.39 -8.27 6.26
N LEU A 100 7.17 -7.77 7.49
CA LEU A 100 7.33 -8.56 8.71
C LEU A 100 6.40 -9.78 8.73
N PHE A 101 5.15 -9.62 8.30
CA PHE A 101 4.18 -10.70 8.17
C PHE A 101 4.61 -11.74 7.12
N LEU A 102 5.12 -11.27 5.97
CA LEU A 102 5.43 -12.11 4.80
C LEU A 102 6.84 -12.73 4.84
N ALA A 103 7.81 -12.12 5.51
CA ALA A 103 9.22 -12.52 5.44
C ALA A 103 9.95 -12.48 6.78
N ALA A 104 9.27 -12.16 7.89
CA ALA A 104 9.86 -12.02 9.23
C ALA A 104 10.99 -10.97 9.35
N ASN A 105 11.09 -10.08 8.36
CA ASN A 105 12.02 -8.95 8.26
C ASN A 105 11.42 -7.88 7.33
N GLU A 106 12.03 -6.69 7.26
CA GLU A 106 11.49 -5.54 6.51
C GLU A 106 12.03 -5.41 5.06
N SER A 107 12.74 -6.43 4.55
CA SER A 107 13.39 -6.37 3.23
C SER A 107 12.43 -6.25 2.04
N LEU A 108 11.16 -6.65 2.20
CA LEU A 108 10.16 -6.55 1.15
C LEU A 108 9.44 -5.19 1.13
N SER A 109 9.71 -4.29 2.07
CA SER A 109 8.97 -3.03 2.23
C SER A 109 8.93 -2.19 0.94
N LEU A 110 10.08 -2.00 0.28
CA LEU A 110 10.15 -1.18 -0.92
C LEU A 110 9.46 -1.83 -2.13
N ILE A 111 9.61 -3.15 -2.31
CA ILE A 111 8.97 -3.85 -3.43
C ILE A 111 7.46 -3.94 -3.22
N LEU A 112 6.98 -4.12 -1.99
CA LEU A 112 5.54 -4.06 -1.66
C LEU A 112 4.96 -2.67 -1.95
N ARG A 113 5.69 -1.59 -1.64
CA ARG A 113 5.28 -0.24 -2.01
C ARG A 113 5.18 -0.08 -3.53
N ALA A 114 6.23 -0.45 -4.26
CA ALA A 114 6.23 -0.35 -5.72
C ALA A 114 5.10 -1.18 -6.37
N ALA A 115 4.87 -2.39 -5.87
CA ALA A 115 3.78 -3.27 -6.28
C ALA A 115 2.42 -2.61 -6.06
N THR A 116 2.25 -1.99 -4.90
CA THR A 116 1.00 -1.31 -4.54
C THR A 116 0.75 -0.09 -5.42
N VAL A 117 1.79 0.70 -5.73
CA VAL A 117 1.69 1.82 -6.69
C VAL A 117 1.30 1.31 -8.07
N HIS A 118 1.98 0.26 -8.54
CA HIS A 118 1.72 -0.33 -9.86
C HIS A 118 0.29 -0.85 -9.99
N GLU A 119 -0.16 -1.65 -9.02
CA GLU A 119 -1.52 -2.21 -8.91
C GLU A 119 -2.60 -1.12 -8.95
N LEU A 120 -2.45 -0.08 -8.11
CA LEU A 120 -3.39 1.03 -8.05
C LEU A 120 -3.48 1.79 -9.38
N LEU A 121 -2.37 1.96 -10.08
CA LEU A 121 -2.36 2.70 -11.35
C LEU A 121 -2.73 1.83 -12.55
N LEU A 122 -2.62 0.51 -12.44
CA LEU A 122 -3.03 -0.43 -13.49
C LEU A 122 -4.54 -0.65 -13.50
N TYR A 123 -5.19 -0.61 -12.34
CA TYR A 123 -6.64 -0.82 -12.17
C TYR A 123 -7.36 0.36 -11.49
N PRO A 124 -7.14 1.62 -11.91
CA PRO A 124 -7.62 2.79 -11.17
C PRO A 124 -9.14 2.85 -11.08
N GLU A 125 -9.87 2.39 -12.11
CA GLU A 125 -11.33 2.37 -12.11
C GLU A 125 -11.87 1.45 -11.03
N PHE A 126 -11.27 0.28 -10.80
CA PHE A 126 -11.71 -0.63 -9.75
C PHE A 126 -11.71 0.05 -8.39
N TYR A 127 -10.59 0.71 -8.04
CA TYR A 127 -10.45 1.40 -6.76
C TYR A 127 -11.35 2.64 -6.67
N LEU A 128 -11.50 3.41 -7.75
CA LEU A 128 -12.37 4.59 -7.76
C LEU A 128 -13.87 4.28 -7.58
N HIS A 129 -14.30 3.03 -7.81
CA HIS A 129 -15.67 2.59 -7.52
C HIS A 129 -15.86 2.00 -6.12
N ILE A 130 -14.83 1.90 -5.28
CA ILE A 130 -15.01 1.43 -3.92
C ILE A 130 -15.85 2.48 -3.15
N PRO A 131 -16.92 2.08 -2.44
CA PRO A 131 -17.89 3.01 -1.86
C PRO A 131 -17.27 4.16 -1.06
N ILE A 132 -16.24 3.88 -0.25
CA ILE A 132 -15.58 4.91 0.58
C ILE A 132 -14.98 6.05 -0.26
N PHE A 133 -14.44 5.75 -1.44
CA PHE A 133 -13.84 6.74 -2.35
C PHE A 133 -14.89 7.45 -3.23
N MET A 134 -16.12 6.94 -3.28
CA MET A 134 -17.24 7.60 -3.95
C MET A 134 -17.95 8.62 -3.05
N THR A 135 -17.93 8.43 -1.72
CA THR A 135 -18.56 9.36 -0.78
C THR A 135 -17.84 10.70 -0.72
N ASP A 136 -18.53 11.81 -0.39
CA ASP A 136 -17.91 13.14 -0.24
C ASP A 136 -17.02 13.30 1.01
N TRP A 137 -16.89 12.25 1.83
CA TRP A 137 -16.06 12.28 3.03
C TRP A 137 -14.57 12.41 2.66
N PRO A 138 -13.79 13.28 3.33
CA PRO A 138 -12.35 13.33 3.13
C PRO A 138 -11.68 12.11 3.79
N TRP A 139 -11.06 11.23 3.00
CA TRP A 139 -10.27 10.08 3.52
C TRP A 139 -8.76 10.33 3.57
N SER A 140 -8.29 11.55 3.25
CA SER A 140 -6.89 11.93 3.37
C SER A 140 -6.69 13.44 3.52
N ASN A 141 -5.49 13.83 3.96
CA ASN A 141 -5.08 15.24 3.99
C ASN A 141 -5.07 15.86 2.58
N ILE A 142 -4.77 15.07 1.55
CA ILE A 142 -4.80 15.51 0.15
C ILE A 142 -6.24 15.78 -0.29
N ALA A 143 -7.20 14.96 0.15
CA ALA A 143 -8.63 15.18 -0.10
C ALA A 143 -9.18 16.44 0.59
N LEU A 144 -8.52 16.90 1.66
CA LEU A 144 -8.88 18.14 2.37
C LEU A 144 -8.37 19.41 1.67
N ASP A 145 -7.37 19.31 0.78
CA ASP A 145 -6.80 20.45 0.08
C ASP A 145 -7.80 21.05 -0.92
N ALA A 146 -8.10 22.34 -0.75
CA ALA A 146 -9.03 23.09 -1.59
C ALA A 146 -8.60 23.12 -3.08
N ASN A 147 -7.30 23.01 -3.36
CA ASN A 147 -6.78 22.96 -4.72
C ASN A 147 -7.15 21.67 -5.46
N ASN A 148 -7.54 20.62 -4.73
CA ASN A 148 -7.95 19.33 -5.29
C ASN A 148 -9.47 19.20 -5.47
N ARG A 149 -10.25 20.24 -5.17
CA ARG A 149 -11.73 20.23 -5.27
C ARG A 149 -12.26 20.51 -6.68
N ASN A 150 -11.42 21.03 -7.57
CA ASN A 150 -11.80 21.39 -8.93
C ASN A 150 -11.32 20.30 -9.91
N ASP A 151 -11.76 19.07 -9.71
CA ASP A 151 -11.43 17.97 -10.61
C ASP A 151 -12.15 18.17 -11.94
N THR A 152 -11.41 18.58 -12.97
CA THR A 152 -11.91 18.74 -14.35
C THR A 152 -11.74 17.46 -15.17
N ASP A 153 -11.23 16.39 -14.55
CA ASP A 153 -11.03 15.10 -15.22
C ASP A 153 -12.39 14.40 -15.32
N ASN A 154 -13.00 14.53 -16.51
CA ASN A 154 -14.15 13.79 -17.05
C ASN A 154 -15.17 13.23 -16.02
N ASN A 155 -16.37 13.83 -16.00
CA ASN A 155 -17.52 13.67 -15.08
C ASN A 155 -17.88 12.26 -14.51
N GLN A 156 -17.24 11.18 -14.93
CA GLN A 156 -17.48 9.81 -14.45
C GLN A 156 -16.89 9.54 -13.05
N TYR A 157 -15.73 10.12 -12.70
CA TYR A 157 -15.06 9.89 -11.42
C TYR A 157 -14.70 11.20 -10.73
N LYS A 158 -15.55 11.68 -9.82
CA LYS A 158 -15.41 12.98 -9.11
C LYS A 158 -14.06 13.21 -8.40
N LYS A 159 -13.25 12.17 -8.23
CA LYS A 159 -12.13 12.11 -7.28
C LYS A 159 -10.86 11.52 -7.89
N ALA A 160 -10.80 11.41 -9.21
CA ALA A 160 -9.65 10.88 -9.93
C ALA A 160 -8.40 11.73 -9.66
N SER A 161 -8.54 13.05 -9.53
CA SER A 161 -7.41 13.92 -9.19
C SER A 161 -6.88 13.69 -7.77
N ILE A 162 -7.76 13.50 -6.77
CA ILE A 162 -7.34 13.17 -5.40
C ILE A 162 -6.62 11.82 -5.39
N TYR A 163 -7.17 10.82 -6.07
CA TYR A 163 -6.57 9.51 -6.24
C TYR A 163 -5.14 9.59 -6.80
N LYS A 164 -4.96 10.27 -7.93
CA LYS A 164 -3.65 10.46 -8.58
C LYS A 164 -2.66 11.15 -7.64
N ASN A 165 -3.11 12.18 -6.91
CA ASN A 165 -2.25 12.92 -5.98
C ASN A 165 -1.86 12.09 -4.76
N GLU A 166 -2.76 11.26 -4.24
CA GLU A 166 -2.45 10.31 -3.16
C GLU A 166 -1.39 9.32 -3.61
N VAL A 167 -1.57 8.69 -4.78
CA VAL A 167 -0.58 7.76 -5.33
C VAL A 167 0.77 8.44 -5.55
N ALA A 168 0.78 9.65 -6.13
CA ALA A 168 2.01 10.42 -6.31
C ALA A 168 2.71 10.77 -4.99
N GLY A 169 1.94 11.03 -3.93
CA GLY A 169 2.44 11.33 -2.60
C GLY A 169 3.21 10.16 -1.99
N PHE A 170 2.61 8.97 -2.00
CA PHE A 170 3.25 7.80 -1.38
C PHE A 170 4.26 7.07 -2.29
N CYS A 171 4.47 7.54 -3.53
CA CYS A 171 5.65 7.18 -4.34
C CYS A 171 6.98 7.58 -3.65
N ASN A 172 6.96 8.47 -2.66
CA ASN A 172 8.13 8.71 -1.82
C ASN A 172 8.34 7.51 -0.85
N PRO A 173 9.51 6.83 -0.85
CA PRO A 173 9.78 5.68 0.02
C PRO A 173 9.61 5.94 1.53
N ASN A 174 9.65 7.19 1.97
CA ASN A 174 9.50 7.52 3.40
C ASN A 174 8.20 8.28 3.68
N ALA A 175 7.26 8.32 2.72
CA ALA A 175 5.95 8.92 2.95
C ALA A 175 4.97 7.91 3.55
N TYR A 176 4.20 8.41 4.54
CA TYR A 176 3.06 7.70 5.10
C TYR A 176 2.09 7.29 3.99
N SER A 177 1.58 6.07 4.11
CA SER A 177 0.69 5.49 3.11
C SER A 177 -0.76 5.93 3.36
N PRO A 178 -1.50 6.36 2.32
CA PRO A 178 -2.91 6.69 2.45
C PRO A 178 -3.76 5.43 2.66
N LEU A 179 -5.03 5.60 3.02
CA LEU A 179 -5.99 4.50 3.12
C LEU A 179 -6.06 3.69 1.81
N LEU A 180 -5.91 4.36 0.66
CA LEU A 180 -5.87 3.71 -0.64
C LEU A 180 -4.78 2.63 -0.76
N ALA A 181 -3.62 2.84 -0.13
CA ALA A 181 -2.53 1.87 -0.15
C ALA A 181 -2.89 0.58 0.58
N VAL A 182 -3.81 0.60 1.56
CA VAL A 182 -4.29 -0.61 2.23
C VAL A 182 -5.05 -1.50 1.24
N TYR A 183 -5.91 -0.92 0.41
CA TYR A 183 -6.65 -1.66 -0.62
C TYR A 183 -5.73 -2.19 -1.71
N GLY A 184 -4.82 -1.36 -2.23
CA GLY A 184 -3.86 -1.81 -3.25
C GLY A 184 -2.94 -2.92 -2.73
N LEU A 185 -2.44 -2.78 -1.50
CA LEU A 185 -1.59 -3.80 -0.88
C LEU A 185 -2.34 -5.12 -0.67
N ALA A 186 -3.61 -5.07 -0.24
CA ALA A 186 -4.44 -6.26 -0.09
C ALA A 186 -4.58 -7.03 -1.41
N SER A 187 -4.76 -6.32 -2.53
CA SER A 187 -4.77 -6.93 -3.88
C SER A 187 -3.42 -7.54 -4.24
N VAL A 188 -2.31 -6.82 -4.02
CA VAL A 188 -0.94 -7.30 -4.29
C VAL A 188 -0.64 -8.59 -3.55
N ILE A 189 -0.98 -8.68 -2.26
CA ILE A 189 -0.74 -9.89 -1.47
C ILE A 189 -1.86 -10.92 -1.62
N SER A 190 -2.92 -10.58 -2.36
CA SER A 190 -4.14 -11.38 -2.55
C SER A 190 -4.83 -11.81 -1.24
N HIS A 191 -4.71 -11.00 -0.18
CA HIS A 191 -5.25 -11.29 1.15
C HIS A 191 -5.83 -10.04 1.82
N PRO A 192 -6.91 -10.17 2.59
CA PRO A 192 -7.53 -9.04 3.27
C PRO A 192 -6.60 -8.45 4.32
N ILE A 193 -6.56 -7.12 4.39
CA ILE A 193 -5.86 -6.36 5.42
C ILE A 193 -6.88 -5.66 6.29
N ASN A 194 -6.79 -5.87 7.61
CA ASN A 194 -7.68 -5.26 8.59
C ASN A 194 -6.91 -4.27 9.46
N SER A 195 -7.41 -3.04 9.56
CA SER A 195 -6.94 -2.07 10.54
C SER A 195 -7.73 -2.26 11.84
N ILE A 196 -7.03 -2.59 12.93
CA ILE A 196 -7.62 -2.67 14.27
C ILE A 196 -7.31 -1.37 15.00
N TYR A 197 -8.36 -0.65 15.38
CA TYR A 197 -8.24 0.56 16.16
C TYR A 197 -8.49 0.28 17.64
N PRO A 198 -7.87 1.06 18.56
CA PRO A 198 -8.22 1.01 19.97
C PRO A 198 -9.71 1.20 20.18
N ALA A 199 -10.27 0.53 21.19
CA ALA A 199 -11.65 0.76 21.60
C ALA A 199 -11.85 2.25 21.94
N ILE A 200 -12.84 2.87 21.29
CA ILE A 200 -13.25 4.24 21.61
C ILE A 200 -13.89 4.19 23.01
N ARG A 201 -13.34 4.95 23.96
CA ARG A 201 -13.93 5.15 25.28
C ARG A 201 -14.79 6.40 25.32
#